data_AF-A0A7C3AP52-F1
#
_entry.id   AF-A0A7C3AP52-F1
#
_cell.length_a   1.000
_cell.length_b   1.000
_cell.length_c   1.000
_cell.angle_alpha   90.00
_cell.angle_beta   90.00
_cell.angle_gamma   90.00
#
_symmetry.space_group_name_H-M   'P 1'
#
loop_
_entity.id
_entity.type
_entity.pdbx_description
1 polymer ?
#
loop_
_entity_poly.entity_id
_entity_poly.type
_entity_poly.pdbx_seq_one_letter_code
_entity_poly.pdbx_strand_id
1 'polypeptide(L)'
;VIITALPMMVLMPWIAQAIGLSPTVAGAWFGGNIDTTAAVVGAGTMFGPEAQAVAAVVKMAQNVFIGVAAFLLALYFVTTVERKGNEKPSAAVIWQRFPKFVIGFVLLSVLASLGVFTDAALKALDGLSKWAFTFAFIAIGIDLAMGDLRGLGWKLFFVYMAATVFNTLLALGVSALIFGALRL
;
A
#
# COMPACT_ATOMS: atom_id res chain seq x y z
N VAL A 1 -4.82 -3.54 10.96
CA VAL A 1 -5.27 -3.60 9.56
C VAL A 1 -6.76 -3.85 9.44
N ILE A 2 -7.32 -5.05 9.70
CA ILE A 2 -8.78 -5.29 9.49
C ILE A 2 -9.65 -4.37 10.37
N ILE A 3 -9.32 -4.24 11.66
CA ILE A 3 -10.07 -3.41 12.64
C ILE A 3 -10.12 -1.93 12.23
N THR A 4 -9.11 -1.42 11.54
CA THR A 4 -9.02 0.00 11.14
C THR A 4 -9.50 0.22 9.71
N ALA A 5 -9.11 -0.66 8.77
CA ALA A 5 -9.42 -0.50 7.35
C ALA A 5 -10.93 -0.62 7.05
N LEU A 6 -11.66 -1.52 7.72
CA LEU A 6 -13.10 -1.69 7.48
C LEU A 6 -13.92 -0.47 7.90
N PRO A 7 -13.76 0.09 9.13
CA PRO A 7 -14.41 1.35 9.47
C PRO A 7 -14.00 2.49 8.55
N MET A 8 -12.70 2.61 8.24
CA MET A 8 -12.20 3.69 7.37
C MET A 8 -12.77 3.62 5.95
N MET A 9 -13.03 2.43 5.42
CA MET A 9 -13.68 2.24 4.12
C MET A 9 -15.01 2.98 4.02
N VAL A 10 -15.77 3.04 5.11
CA VAL A 10 -17.09 3.66 5.17
C VAL A 10 -17.02 5.10 5.68
N LEU A 11 -16.22 5.33 6.74
CA LEU A 11 -16.12 6.62 7.41
C LEU A 11 -15.39 7.66 6.56
N MET A 12 -14.30 7.30 5.87
CA MET A 12 -13.52 8.28 5.11
C MET A 12 -14.31 8.89 3.95
N PRO A 13 -15.07 8.14 3.12
CA PRO A 13 -15.94 8.74 2.11
C PRO A 13 -16.97 9.69 2.71
N TRP A 14 -17.58 9.33 3.84
CA TRP A 14 -18.55 10.19 4.52
C TRP A 14 -17.93 11.49 5.02
N ILE A 15 -16.75 11.41 5.66
CA ILE A 15 -16.00 12.59 6.11
C ILE A 15 -15.60 13.45 4.92
N ALA A 16 -15.10 12.84 3.83
CA ALA A 16 -14.71 13.56 2.62
C ALA A 16 -15.89 14.33 1.99
N GLN A 17 -17.09 13.75 2.00
CA GLN A 17 -18.31 14.43 1.55
C GLN A 17 -18.68 15.58 2.50
N ALA A 18 -18.64 15.34 3.80
CA ALA A 18 -19.00 16.35 4.82
C ALA A 18 -18.10 17.59 4.78
N ILE A 19 -16.81 17.43 4.46
CA ILE A 19 -15.86 18.54 4.33
C ILE A 19 -15.69 19.04 2.88
N GLY A 20 -16.47 18.50 1.92
CA GLY A 20 -16.52 18.97 0.54
C GLY A 20 -15.24 18.74 -0.28
N LEU A 21 -14.53 17.62 -0.07
CA LEU A 21 -13.34 17.30 -0.86
C LEU A 21 -13.68 17.03 -2.33
N SER A 22 -12.80 17.45 -3.24
CA SER A 22 -12.89 17.03 -4.64
C SER A 22 -12.65 15.52 -4.77
N PRO A 23 -13.19 14.86 -5.81
CA PRO A 23 -12.94 13.43 -6.05
C PRO A 23 -11.46 13.07 -6.14
N THR A 24 -10.62 13.95 -6.70
CA THR A 24 -9.16 13.77 -6.78
C THR A 24 -8.49 13.74 -5.40
N VAL A 25 -8.78 14.72 -4.54
CA VAL A 25 -8.21 14.80 -3.19
C VAL A 25 -8.74 13.68 -2.31
N ALA A 26 -10.04 13.39 -2.38
CA ALA A 26 -10.66 12.29 -1.66
C ALA A 26 -10.06 10.93 -2.08
N GLY A 27 -9.95 10.69 -3.38
CA GLY A 27 -9.34 9.48 -3.93
C GLY A 27 -7.89 9.31 -3.48
N ALA A 28 -7.08 10.37 -3.57
CA ALA A 28 -5.71 10.35 -3.10
C ALA A 28 -5.60 10.06 -1.60
N TRP A 29 -6.50 10.62 -0.80
CA TRP A 29 -6.55 10.38 0.63
C TRP A 29 -6.89 8.91 0.96
N PHE A 30 -7.88 8.32 0.28
CA PHE A 30 -8.25 6.91 0.48
C PHE A 30 -7.10 5.98 0.08
N GLY A 31 -6.54 6.19 -1.12
CA GLY A 31 -5.43 5.39 -1.65
C GLY A 31 -4.14 5.54 -0.84
N GLY A 32 -3.90 6.73 -0.28
CA GLY A 32 -2.72 7.02 0.52
C GLY A 32 -2.75 6.47 1.95
N ASN A 33 -3.93 6.12 2.47
CA ASN A 33 -4.11 5.89 3.91
C ASN A 33 -4.73 4.55 4.28
N ILE A 34 -5.68 4.02 3.49
CA ILE A 34 -6.35 2.77 3.84
C ILE A 34 -5.39 1.60 3.56
N ASP A 35 -5.11 0.79 4.59
CA ASP A 35 -4.05 -0.25 4.57
C ASP A 35 -4.36 -1.48 3.70
N THR A 36 -5.53 -1.55 3.03
CA THR A 36 -5.88 -2.69 2.16
C THR A 36 -6.45 -2.23 0.82
N THR A 37 -5.99 -2.82 -0.28
CA THR A 37 -6.44 -2.47 -1.63
C THR A 37 -7.96 -2.65 -1.78
N ALA A 38 -8.54 -3.71 -1.21
CA ALA A 38 -9.97 -3.95 -1.28
C ALA A 38 -10.79 -2.84 -0.60
N ALA A 39 -10.37 -2.39 0.59
CA ALA A 39 -11.05 -1.31 1.29
C ALA A 39 -10.84 0.05 0.62
N VAL A 40 -9.67 0.30 0.02
CA VAL A 40 -9.42 1.50 -0.81
C VAL A 40 -10.40 1.56 -1.98
N VAL A 41 -10.51 0.45 -2.73
CA VAL A 41 -11.41 0.37 -3.88
C VAL A 41 -12.85 0.56 -3.41
N GLY A 42 -13.26 -0.11 -2.32
CA GLY A 42 -14.60 0.07 -1.73
C GLY A 42 -14.89 1.52 -1.36
N ALA A 43 -13.99 2.19 -0.66
CA ALA A 43 -14.12 3.61 -0.28
C ALA A 43 -14.23 4.52 -1.51
N GLY A 44 -13.35 4.29 -2.51
CA GLY A 44 -13.37 5.01 -3.77
C GLY A 44 -14.69 4.82 -4.53
N THR A 45 -15.17 3.57 -4.65
CA THR A 45 -16.46 3.27 -5.29
C THR A 45 -17.62 3.96 -4.59
N MET A 46 -17.62 4.01 -3.25
CA MET A 46 -18.66 4.71 -2.48
C MET A 46 -18.65 6.22 -2.70
N PHE A 47 -17.50 6.82 -3.01
CA PHE A 47 -17.39 8.26 -3.25
C PHE A 47 -17.64 8.65 -4.72
N GLY A 48 -17.18 7.83 -5.66
CA GLY A 48 -17.46 7.99 -7.09
C GLY A 48 -16.37 7.44 -8.02
N PRO A 49 -16.64 7.31 -9.33
CA PRO A 49 -15.73 6.66 -10.29
C PRO A 49 -14.36 7.33 -10.39
N GLU A 50 -14.31 8.66 -10.36
CA GLU A 50 -13.06 9.42 -10.40
C GLU A 50 -12.21 9.18 -9.15
N ALA A 51 -12.83 9.25 -7.96
CA ALA A 51 -12.15 8.99 -6.70
C ALA A 51 -11.63 7.54 -6.64
N GLN A 52 -12.40 6.57 -7.15
CA GLN A 52 -11.96 5.18 -7.26
C GLN A 52 -10.72 5.03 -8.13
N ALA A 53 -10.69 5.66 -9.31
CA ALA A 53 -9.55 5.60 -10.21
C ALA A 53 -8.29 6.20 -9.56
N VAL A 54 -8.40 7.39 -8.97
CA VAL A 54 -7.28 8.06 -8.28
C VAL A 54 -6.81 7.23 -7.08
N ALA A 55 -7.73 6.73 -6.25
CA ALA A 55 -7.40 5.91 -5.08
C ALA A 55 -6.64 4.63 -5.46
N ALA A 56 -7.07 3.95 -6.53
CA ALA A 56 -6.41 2.78 -7.04
C ALA A 56 -4.97 3.08 -7.49
N VAL A 57 -4.77 4.16 -8.26
CA VAL A 57 -3.43 4.57 -8.73
C VAL A 57 -2.51 4.93 -7.56
N VAL A 58 -2.97 5.75 -6.62
CA VAL A 58 -2.17 6.14 -5.43
C VAL A 58 -1.81 4.91 -4.59
N LYS A 59 -2.75 3.98 -4.38
CA LYS A 59 -2.46 2.74 -3.64
C LYS A 59 -1.48 1.83 -4.39
N MET A 60 -1.63 1.69 -5.71
CA MET A 60 -0.69 0.91 -6.53
C MET A 60 0.72 1.50 -6.44
N ALA A 61 0.86 2.83 -6.53
CA ALA A 61 2.14 3.50 -6.37
C ALA A 61 2.78 3.17 -5.01
N GLN A 62 2.01 3.24 -3.91
CA GLN A 62 2.50 2.81 -2.59
C GLN A 62 3.00 1.36 -2.59
N ASN A 63 2.22 0.43 -3.16
CA ASN A 63 2.60 -0.98 -3.20
C ASN A 63 3.95 -1.20 -3.91
N VAL A 64 4.22 -0.42 -4.96
CA VAL A 64 5.53 -0.44 -5.65
C VAL A 64 6.64 0.15 -4.78
N PHE A 65 6.38 1.30 -4.16
CA PHE A 65 7.38 1.98 -3.32
C PHE A 65 7.70 1.24 -2.02
N ILE A 66 6.82 0.37 -1.51
CA ILE A 66 7.14 -0.50 -0.36
C ILE A 66 8.37 -1.35 -0.65
N GLY A 67 8.49 -1.90 -1.86
CA GLY A 67 9.67 -2.68 -2.27
C GLY A 67 10.96 -1.83 -2.27
N VAL A 68 10.87 -0.60 -2.77
CA VAL A 68 11.99 0.35 -2.77
C VAL A 68 12.37 0.77 -1.35
N ALA A 69 11.39 1.11 -0.51
CA ALA A 69 11.61 1.50 0.88
C ALA A 69 12.22 0.35 1.70
N ALA A 70 11.72 -0.87 1.54
CA ALA A 70 12.27 -2.07 2.17
C ALA A 70 13.73 -2.30 1.76
N PHE A 71 14.06 -2.09 0.48
CA PHE A 71 15.44 -2.15 0.01
C PHE A 71 16.34 -1.09 0.64
N LEU A 72 15.90 0.17 0.66
CA LEU A 72 16.66 1.27 1.27
C LEU A 72 16.89 1.03 2.77
N LEU A 73 15.88 0.54 3.48
CA LEU A 73 16.00 0.14 4.89
C LEU A 73 16.98 -1.01 5.06
N ALA A 74 16.89 -2.06 4.25
CA ALA A 74 17.83 -3.17 4.29
C ALA A 74 19.28 -2.70 4.07
N LEU A 75 19.49 -1.81 3.10
CA LEU A 75 20.80 -1.22 2.82
C LEU A 75 21.29 -0.37 4.00
N TYR A 76 20.43 0.46 4.58
CA TYR A 76 20.75 1.27 5.76
C TYR A 76 21.16 0.38 6.96
N PHE A 77 20.40 -0.67 7.26
CA PHE A 77 20.70 -1.57 8.37
C PHE A 77 22.03 -2.29 8.17
N VAL A 78 22.30 -2.81 6.97
CA VAL A 78 23.56 -3.53 6.70
C VAL A 78 24.76 -2.58 6.66
N THR A 79 24.60 -1.35 6.18
CA THR A 79 25.70 -0.36 6.09
C THR A 79 26.00 0.36 7.41
N THR A 80 24.99 0.56 8.25
CA THR A 80 25.07 1.49 9.39
C THR A 80 24.83 0.79 10.73
N VAL A 81 23.78 -0.01 10.84
CA VAL A 81 23.32 -0.57 12.13
C VAL A 81 24.05 -1.87 12.48
N GLU A 82 24.14 -2.79 11.53
CA GLU A 82 24.72 -4.14 11.71
C GLU A 82 26.23 -4.18 11.37
N ARG A 83 26.86 -3.01 11.24
CA ARG A 83 28.24 -2.89 10.80
C ARG A 83 29.19 -3.47 11.84
N LYS A 84 29.69 -4.69 11.61
CA LYS A 84 30.77 -5.29 12.40
C LYS A 84 32.12 -4.82 11.83
N GLY A 85 32.68 -3.76 12.41
CA GLY A 85 34.00 -3.25 12.02
C GLY A 85 34.00 -2.47 10.70
N ASN A 86 35.11 -2.52 9.96
CA ASN A 86 35.31 -1.72 8.75
C ASN A 86 34.97 -2.44 7.44
N GLU A 87 34.29 -3.59 7.52
CA GLU A 87 33.86 -4.34 6.33
C GLU A 87 32.70 -3.64 5.63
N LYS A 88 32.85 -3.42 4.32
CA LYS A 88 31.76 -2.95 3.47
C LYS A 88 30.76 -4.08 3.27
N PRO A 89 29.44 -3.80 3.24
CA PRO A 89 28.46 -4.80 2.86
C PRO A 89 28.81 -5.43 1.53
N SER A 90 28.96 -6.77 1.50
CA SER A 90 29.14 -7.48 0.24
C SER A 90 27.89 -7.31 -0.63
N ALA A 91 28.07 -7.16 -1.94
CA ALA A 91 26.98 -7.12 -2.91
C ALA A 91 26.06 -8.37 -2.79
N ALA A 92 26.60 -9.49 -2.31
CA ALA A 92 25.83 -10.70 -2.02
C ALA A 92 24.78 -10.50 -0.92
N VAL A 93 25.09 -9.76 0.15
CA VAL A 93 24.15 -9.49 1.26
C VAL A 93 23.02 -8.56 0.79
N ILE A 94 23.37 -7.55 0.00
CA ILE A 94 22.42 -6.63 -0.61
C ILE A 94 21.46 -7.40 -1.54
N TRP A 95 21.99 -8.30 -2.39
CA TRP A 95 21.19 -9.15 -3.26
C TRP A 95 20.27 -10.12 -2.50
N GLN A 96 20.74 -10.68 -1.38
CA GLN A 96 19.93 -11.57 -0.55
C GLN A 96 18.75 -10.84 0.07
N ARG A 97 18.96 -9.63 0.60
CA ARG A 97 17.91 -8.80 1.23
C ARG A 97 17.03 -8.04 0.23
N PHE A 98 17.48 -7.86 -1.01
CA PHE A 98 16.68 -7.20 -2.05
C PHE A 98 15.36 -7.95 -2.28
N PRO A 99 14.20 -7.26 -2.27
CA PRO A 99 12.92 -7.87 -2.57
C PRO A 99 12.84 -8.28 -4.05
N LYS A 100 13.20 -9.52 -4.34
CA LYS A 100 13.34 -10.05 -5.71
C LYS A 100 12.06 -9.93 -6.55
N PHE A 101 10.88 -9.86 -5.93
CA PHE A 101 9.61 -9.63 -6.62
C PHE A 101 9.57 -8.30 -7.38
N VAL A 102 10.30 -7.27 -6.93
CA VAL A 102 10.36 -5.95 -7.58
C VAL A 102 10.96 -6.07 -8.99
N ILE A 103 11.95 -6.96 -9.19
CA ILE A 103 12.54 -7.20 -10.51
C ILE A 103 11.49 -7.75 -11.47
N GLY A 104 10.72 -8.74 -11.03
CA GLY A 104 9.63 -9.32 -11.81
C GLY A 104 8.55 -8.29 -12.14
N PHE A 105 8.16 -7.46 -11.17
CA PHE A 105 7.20 -6.37 -11.37
C PHE A 105 7.68 -5.38 -12.43
N VAL A 106 8.92 -4.87 -12.31
CA VAL A 106 9.49 -3.90 -13.26
C VAL A 106 9.63 -4.50 -14.65
N LEU A 107 10.12 -5.74 -14.75
CA LEU A 107 10.25 -6.44 -16.03
C LEU A 107 8.90 -6.58 -16.73
N LEU A 108 7.89 -7.09 -16.03
CA LEU A 108 6.53 -7.25 -16.59
C LEU A 108 5.91 -5.90 -16.96
N SER A 109 6.12 -4.86 -16.15
CA SER A 109 5.65 -3.50 -16.45
C SER A 109 6.27 -2.99 -17.75
N VAL A 110 7.58 -3.13 -17.94
CA VAL A 110 8.26 -2.69 -19.18
C VAL A 110 7.76 -3.48 -20.38
N LEU A 111 7.66 -4.81 -20.27
CA LEU A 111 7.14 -5.64 -21.36
C LEU A 111 5.70 -5.28 -21.73
N ALA A 112 4.85 -5.02 -20.74
CA ALA A 112 3.48 -4.55 -20.96
C ALA A 112 3.45 -3.16 -21.63
N SER A 113 4.28 -2.22 -21.17
CA SER A 113 4.39 -0.88 -21.77
C SER A 113 4.91 -0.89 -23.20
N LEU A 114 5.78 -1.84 -23.56
CA LEU A 114 6.27 -2.03 -24.93
C LEU A 114 5.27 -2.74 -25.85
N GLY A 115 4.09 -3.14 -25.35
CA GLY A 115 3.07 -3.82 -26.15
C GLY A 115 3.42 -5.27 -26.48
N VAL A 116 4.30 -5.92 -25.70
CA VAL A 116 4.71 -7.32 -25.93
C VAL A 116 3.54 -8.30 -25.72
N PHE A 117 2.56 -7.92 -24.89
CA PHE A 117 1.39 -8.75 -24.59
C PHE A 117 0.17 -8.32 -25.42
N THR A 118 -0.60 -9.30 -25.88
CA THR A 118 -1.92 -9.07 -26.48
C THR A 118 -2.95 -8.72 -25.41
N ASP A 119 -4.06 -8.09 -25.79
CA ASP A 119 -5.18 -7.79 -24.87
C ASP A 119 -5.71 -9.03 -24.16
N ALA A 120 -5.74 -10.17 -24.87
CA ALA A 120 -6.14 -11.45 -24.28
C ALA A 120 -5.16 -11.92 -23.20
N ALA A 121 -3.84 -11.77 -23.46
CA ALA A 121 -2.82 -12.11 -22.48
C ALA A 121 -2.87 -11.18 -21.25
N LEU A 122 -3.06 -9.87 -21.45
CA LEU A 122 -3.23 -8.91 -20.35
C LEU A 122 -4.46 -9.24 -19.48
N LYS A 123 -5.59 -9.59 -20.10
CA LYS A 123 -6.79 -10.03 -19.37
C LYS A 123 -6.56 -11.32 -18.58
N ALA A 124 -5.85 -12.28 -19.17
CA ALA A 124 -5.51 -13.53 -18.49
C ALA A 124 -4.56 -13.28 -17.29
N LEU A 125 -3.56 -12.41 -17.45
CA LEU A 125 -2.64 -12.01 -16.39
C LEU A 125 -3.36 -11.27 -15.26
N ASP A 126 -4.29 -10.37 -15.57
CA ASP A 126 -5.14 -9.71 -14.56
C ASP A 126 -6.00 -10.72 -13.78
N GLY A 127 -6.62 -11.68 -14.49
CA GLY A 127 -7.38 -12.76 -13.86
C GLY A 127 -6.52 -13.63 -12.94
N LEU A 128 -5.32 -14.01 -13.38
CA LEU A 128 -4.38 -14.79 -12.58
C LEU A 128 -3.89 -14.02 -11.34
N SER A 129 -3.58 -12.74 -11.51
CA SER A 129 -3.19 -11.84 -10.41
C SER A 129 -4.27 -11.79 -9.33
N LYS A 130 -5.54 -11.62 -9.73
CA LYS A 130 -6.69 -11.62 -8.80
C LYS A 130 -6.78 -12.92 -8.01
N TRP A 131 -6.71 -14.07 -8.67
CA TRP A 131 -6.72 -15.37 -7.99
C TRP A 131 -5.54 -15.54 -7.04
N ALA A 132 -4.33 -15.17 -7.47
CA ALA A 132 -3.13 -15.24 -6.62
C ALA A 132 -3.28 -14.37 -5.36
N PHE A 133 -3.77 -13.14 -5.49
CA PHE A 133 -4.05 -12.26 -4.34
C PHE A 133 -5.14 -12.83 -3.43
N THR A 134 -6.21 -13.42 -4.00
CA THR A 134 -7.26 -14.06 -3.22
C THR A 134 -6.69 -15.20 -2.37
N PHE A 135 -5.92 -16.11 -2.95
CA PHE A 135 -5.29 -17.19 -2.19
C PHE A 135 -4.28 -16.69 -1.16
N ALA A 136 -3.49 -15.66 -1.49
CA ALA A 136 -2.55 -15.05 -0.55
C ALA A 136 -3.27 -14.44 0.65
N PHE A 137 -4.38 -13.71 0.45
CA PHE A 137 -5.15 -13.14 1.55
C PHE A 137 -5.88 -14.20 2.38
N ILE A 138 -6.37 -15.27 1.76
CA ILE A 138 -6.92 -16.42 2.50
C ILE A 138 -5.82 -17.05 3.38
N ALA A 139 -4.64 -17.31 2.83
CA ALA A 139 -3.52 -17.89 3.57
C ALA A 139 -3.08 -17.01 4.74
N ILE A 140 -2.90 -15.69 4.52
CA ILE A 140 -2.60 -14.73 5.59
C ILE A 140 -3.71 -14.74 6.66
N GLY A 141 -4.97 -14.81 6.25
CA GLY A 141 -6.11 -14.85 7.17
C GLY A 141 -6.15 -16.11 8.03
N ILE A 142 -5.71 -17.26 7.49
CA ILE A 142 -5.61 -18.53 8.23
C ILE A 142 -4.39 -18.53 9.17
N ASP A 143 -3.26 -17.96 8.73
CA ASP A 143 -2.00 -17.88 9.50
C ASP A 143 -2.08 -16.91 10.69
N LEU A 144 -2.97 -15.91 10.61
CA LEU A 144 -3.34 -15.04 11.74
C LEU A 144 -4.17 -15.83 12.76
N ALA A 145 -3.51 -16.53 13.67
CA ALA A 145 -4.16 -17.15 14.82
C ALA A 145 -4.83 -16.06 15.68
N MET A 146 -6.17 -16.11 15.83
CA MET A 146 -6.92 -15.25 16.75
C MET A 146 -6.39 -15.26 18.19
N GLY A 147 -5.61 -16.29 18.57
CA GLY A 147 -4.91 -16.38 19.85
C GLY A 147 -3.80 -15.34 20.03
N ASP A 148 -3.03 -15.04 18.98
CA ASP A 148 -1.91 -14.09 19.05
C ASP A 148 -2.40 -12.66 19.29
N LEU A 149 -3.57 -12.32 18.74
CA LEU A 149 -4.24 -11.03 18.93
C LEU A 149 -4.67 -10.78 20.39
N ARG A 150 -5.01 -11.82 21.15
CA ARG A 150 -5.44 -11.68 22.56
C ARG A 150 -4.28 -11.34 23.49
N GLY A 151 -3.04 -11.63 23.11
CA GLY A 151 -1.84 -11.37 23.91
C GLY A 151 -1.22 -9.98 23.74
N LEU A 152 -1.59 -9.21 22.70
CA LEU A 152 -0.94 -7.92 22.37
C LEU A 152 -1.13 -6.82 23.43
N GLY A 153 -2.17 -6.93 24.27
CA GLY A 153 -2.49 -5.96 25.32
C GLY A 153 -2.99 -4.60 24.82
N TRP A 154 -3.73 -3.88 25.67
CA TRP A 154 -4.36 -2.60 25.32
C TRP A 154 -3.36 -1.51 24.93
N LYS A 155 -2.14 -1.53 25.49
CA LYS A 155 -1.11 -0.53 25.20
C LYS A 155 -0.73 -0.52 23.71
N LEU A 156 -0.50 -1.68 23.11
CA LEU A 156 -0.09 -1.79 21.71
C LEU A 156 -1.25 -1.40 20.77
N PHE A 157 -2.48 -1.72 21.16
CA PHE A 157 -3.68 -1.26 20.45
C PHE A 157 -3.76 0.28 20.37
N PHE A 158 -3.59 0.98 21.50
CA PHE A 158 -3.65 2.45 21.51
C PHE A 158 -2.50 3.10 20.73
N VAL A 159 -1.28 2.54 20.80
CA VAL A 159 -0.16 3.01 19.99
C VAL A 159 -0.46 2.88 18.50
N TYR A 160 -0.99 1.73 18.06
CA TYR A 160 -1.39 1.52 16.67
C TYR A 160 -2.52 2.47 16.25
N MET A 161 -3.50 2.71 17.12
CA MET A 161 -4.61 3.63 16.83
C MET A 161 -4.11 5.07 16.69
N ALA A 162 -3.24 5.53 17.59
CA ALA A 162 -2.65 6.86 17.52
C ALA A 162 -1.83 7.06 16.24
N ALA A 163 -1.01 6.06 15.87
CA ALA A 163 -0.28 6.06 14.62
C ALA A 163 -1.21 6.09 13.39
N THR A 164 -2.30 5.33 13.42
CA THR A 164 -3.31 5.30 12.35
C THR A 164 -3.99 6.66 12.18
N VAL A 165 -4.40 7.30 13.28
CA VAL A 165 -5.02 8.64 13.25
C VAL A 165 -4.03 9.67 12.72
N PHE A 166 -2.79 9.67 13.23
CA PHE A 166 -1.74 10.56 12.74
C PHE A 166 -1.50 10.37 11.24
N ASN A 167 -1.33 9.13 10.78
CA ASN A 167 -1.14 8.82 9.36
C ASN A 167 -2.33 9.27 8.52
N THR A 168 -3.56 9.09 9.03
CA THR A 168 -4.79 9.52 8.35
C THR A 168 -4.83 11.02 8.14
N LEU A 169 -4.47 11.80 9.16
CA LEU A 169 -4.44 13.26 9.08
C LEU A 169 -3.29 13.75 8.19
N LEU A 170 -2.11 13.11 8.29
CA LEU A 170 -0.98 13.42 7.44
C LEU A 170 -1.30 13.16 5.97
N ALA A 171 -1.89 11.99 5.66
CA ALA A 171 -2.29 11.63 4.31
C ALA A 171 -3.35 12.60 3.75
N LEU A 172 -4.28 13.08 4.58
CA LEU A 172 -5.24 14.11 4.17
C LEU A 172 -4.52 15.40 3.81
N GLY A 173 -3.61 15.87 4.66
CA GLY A 173 -2.84 17.09 4.43
C GLY A 173 -1.99 17.02 3.16
N VAL A 174 -1.29 15.91 2.96
CA VAL A 174 -0.48 15.66 1.74
C VAL A 174 -1.37 15.59 0.50
N SER A 175 -2.52 14.90 0.57
CA SER A 175 -3.45 14.79 -0.55
C SER A 175 -4.05 16.14 -0.93
N ALA A 176 -4.45 16.94 0.06
CA ALA A 176 -4.96 18.29 -0.15
C ALA A 176 -3.89 19.23 -0.73
N LEU A 177 -2.64 19.10 -0.29
CA LEU A 177 -1.53 19.89 -0.83
C LEU A 177 -1.23 19.54 -2.28
N ILE A 178 -1.04 18.25 -2.58
CA ILE A 178 -0.61 17.80 -3.92
C ILE A 178 -1.75 17.93 -4.94
N PHE A 179 -2.91 17.35 -4.65
CA PHE A 179 -4.00 17.25 -5.61
C PHE A 179 -4.98 18.43 -5.53
N GLY A 180 -4.98 19.17 -4.42
CA GLY A 180 -5.82 20.35 -4.24
C GLY A 180 -5.10 21.65 -4.58
N ALA A 181 -4.00 21.95 -3.86
CA ALA A 181 -3.28 23.22 -3.99
C ALA A 181 -2.33 23.24 -5.20
N LEU A 182 -1.56 22.18 -5.41
CA LEU A 182 -0.60 22.08 -6.52
C LEU A 182 -1.24 21.60 -7.83
N ARG A 183 -2.42 20.97 -7.75
CA ARG A 183 -3.19 20.41 -8.89
C ARG A 183 -2.36 19.49 -9.81
N LEU A 184 -1.42 18.76 -9.21
CA LEU A 184 -0.70 17.65 -9.84
C LEU A 184 -1.58 16.40 -9.89
#